data_AF-A0A7J4X4K4-F1
#
_entry.id   AF-A0A7J4X4K4-F1
#
_cell.length_a   1.000
_cell.length_b   1.000
_cell.length_c   1.000
_cell.angle_alpha   90.00
_cell.angle_beta   90.00
_cell.angle_gamma   90.00
#
_symmetry.space_group_name_H-M   'P 1'
#
loop_
_entity.id
_entity.type
_entity.pdbx_description
1 polymer ?
#
loop_
_entity_poly.entity_id
_entity_poly.type
_entity_poly.pdbx_seq_one_letter_code
_entity_poly.pdbx_strand_id
1 'polypeptide(L)' 'MKEKLAKKRLDGRSGWEDKDDCSQLFISQLLREHVEKGDPVDVGNLAMMLHQREERIASLLEILQGE' A
#
# COMPACT_ATOMS: atom_id res chain seq x y z
N MET A 1 1.74 8.99 -11.44
CA MET A 1 1.04 7.92 -10.69
C MET A 1 0.44 6.86 -11.61
N LYS A 2 -0.55 7.19 -12.46
CA LYS A 2 -1.21 6.21 -13.38
C LYS A 2 -0.25 5.43 -14.28
N GLU A 3 0.74 6.08 -14.88
CA GLU A 3 1.74 5.43 -15.74
C GLU A 3 2.57 4.39 -14.99
N LYS A 4 3.03 4.73 -13.78
CA LYS A 4 3.81 3.82 -12.93
C LYS A 4 2.98 2.60 -12.53
N LEU A 5 1.71 2.79 -12.16
CA LEU A 5 0.78 1.69 -11.88
C LEU A 5 0.51 0.84 -13.13
N ALA A 6 0.36 1.45 -14.30
CA ALA A 6 0.23 0.72 -15.56
C ALA A 6 1.46 -0.17 -15.83
N LYS A 7 2.68 0.38 -15.66
CA LYS A 7 3.91 -0.40 -15.76
C LYS A 7 3.96 -1.55 -14.76
N LYS A 8 3.63 -1.31 -13.49
CA LYS A 8 3.64 -2.35 -12.46
C LYS A 8 2.63 -3.47 -12.72
N ARG A 9 1.48 -3.18 -13.33
CA ARG A 9 0.54 -4.21 -13.81
C ARG A 9 1.16 -5.08 -14.90
N LEU A 10 1.92 -4.50 -15.83
CA LEU A 10 2.66 -5.26 -16.83
C LEU A 10 3.78 -6.11 -16.21
N ASP A 11 4.38 -5.63 -15.11
CA ASP A 11 5.35 -6.39 -14.30
C ASP A 11 4.68 -7.47 -13.41
N GLY A 12 3.38 -7.74 -13.57
CA GLY A 12 2.64 -8.75 -12.83
C GLY A 12 2.22 -8.34 -11.40
N ARG A 13 2.29 -7.05 -11.05
CA ARG A 13 1.82 -6.54 -9.76
C ARG A 13 0.39 -5.99 -9.87
N SER A 14 -0.56 -6.73 -9.29
CA SER A 14 -2.00 -6.42 -9.22
C SER A 14 -2.60 -6.96 -7.91
N GLY A 15 -3.91 -6.82 -7.71
CA GLY A 15 -4.62 -7.47 -6.58
C GLY A 15 -4.51 -6.73 -5.25
N TRP A 16 -4.03 -5.48 -5.24
CA TRP A 16 -3.98 -4.69 -4.01
C TRP A 16 -5.38 -4.31 -3.50
N GLU A 17 -6.38 -4.35 -4.37
CA GLU A 17 -7.78 -4.11 -4.09
C GLU A 17 -8.45 -5.24 -3.29
N ASP A 18 -7.89 -6.45 -3.34
CA ASP A 18 -8.37 -7.59 -2.57
C ASP A 18 -7.81 -7.54 -1.15
N LYS A 19 -8.69 -7.46 -0.14
CA LYS A 19 -8.29 -7.35 1.27
C LYS A 19 -7.84 -8.68 1.87
N ASP A 20 -8.32 -9.80 1.32
CA ASP A 20 -8.01 -11.14 1.80
C ASP A 20 -6.63 -11.57 1.32
N ASP A 21 -6.29 -11.24 0.07
CA ASP A 21 -5.00 -11.56 -0.54
C ASP A 21 -3.92 -10.48 -0.28
N CYS A 22 -4.32 -9.24 0.01
CA CYS A 22 -3.42 -8.13 0.30
C CYS A 22 -3.86 -7.39 1.56
N SER A 23 -3.16 -7.58 2.67
CA SER A 23 -3.55 -6.96 3.94
C SER A 23 -3.25 -5.46 4.01
N GLN A 24 -4.06 -4.74 4.78
CA GLN A 24 -3.82 -3.33 5.12
C GLN A 24 -2.42 -3.10 5.71
N LEU A 25 -1.97 -4.01 6.58
CA LEU A 25 -0.66 -3.94 7.21
C LEU A 25 0.46 -4.04 6.17
N PHE A 26 0.33 -4.95 5.20
CA PHE A 26 1.32 -5.12 4.15
C PHE A 26 1.49 -3.86 3.29
N ILE A 27 0.40 -3.26 2.84
CA ILE A 27 0.44 -1.99 2.09
C ILE A 27 1.05 -0.87 2.96
N SER A 28 0.71 -0.83 4.25
CA SER A 28 1.24 0.15 5.20
C SER A 28 2.75 -0.02 5.45
N GLN A 29 3.26 -1.25 5.42
CA GLN A 29 4.70 -1.53 5.49
C GLN A 29 5.41 -1.08 4.22
N LEU A 30 4.89 -1.45 3.05
CA LEU A 30 5.43 -1.02 1.75
C LEU A 30 5.49 0.50 1.65
N LEU A 31 4.49 1.21 2.18
CA LEU A 31 4.45 2.68 2.18
C LEU A 31 5.67 3.24 2.92
N ARG A 32 5.93 2.76 4.14
CA ARG A 32 7.07 3.21 4.95
C ARG A 32 8.40 2.87 4.29
N GLU A 33 8.53 1.68 3.70
CA GLU A 33 9.74 1.33 2.95
C GLU A 33 10.00 2.28 1.77
N HIS A 34 8.96 2.75 1.08
CA HIS A 34 9.13 3.67 -0.06
C HIS A 34 9.37 5.12 0.38
N VAL A 35 8.94 5.50 1.59
CA VAL A 35 9.39 6.74 2.23
C VAL A 35 10.90 6.70 2.43
N GLU A 36 11.44 5.63 3.01
CA GLU A 36 12.88 5.47 3.22
C GLU A 36 13.68 5.43 1.91
N LYS A 37 13.09 4.89 0.83
CA LYS A 37 13.70 4.90 -0.52
C LYS A 37 13.65 6.28 -1.20
N GLY A 38 12.87 7.23 -0.68
CA GLY A 38 12.71 8.57 -1.25
C GLY A 38 11.90 8.61 -2.55
N ASP A 39 10.98 7.66 -2.79
CA ASP A 39 10.14 7.64 -3.99
C ASP A 39 8.73 8.17 -3.71
N PRO A 40 8.46 9.47 -3.93
CA PRO A 40 7.16 10.07 -3.61
C PRO A 40 6.01 9.52 -4.47
N VAL A 41 6.29 8.96 -5.65
CA VAL A 41 5.25 8.41 -6.52
C VAL A 41 4.72 7.10 -5.96
N ASP A 42 5.60 6.22 -5.45
CA ASP A 42 5.15 4.99 -4.79
C ASP A 42 4.48 5.27 -3.45
N VAL A 43 5.00 6.24 -2.67
CA VAL A 43 4.33 6.68 -1.43
C VAL A 43 2.90 7.12 -1.71
N GLY A 44 2.69 7.98 -2.71
CA GLY A 44 1.35 8.45 -3.06
C GLY A 44 0.45 7.35 -3.65
N ASN A 45 1.00 6.43 -4.45
CA ASN A 45 0.24 5.28 -4.94
C ASN A 45 -0.22 4.37 -3.79
N LEU A 46 0.67 4.04 -2.85
CA LEU A 46 0.35 3.17 -1.71
C LEU A 46 -0.63 3.83 -0.74
N ALA A 47 -0.49 5.15 -0.51
CA ALA A 47 -1.47 5.92 0.28
C ALA A 47 -2.85 5.94 -0.40
N MET A 48 -2.89 6.09 -1.72
CA MET A 48 -4.13 6.00 -2.50
C MET A 48 -4.78 4.62 -2.41
N MET A 49 -3.99 3.53 -2.46
CA MET A 49 -4.52 2.17 -2.32
C MET A 49 -5.24 1.98 -0.98
N LEU A 50 -4.63 2.42 0.13
CA LEU A 50 -5.26 2.40 1.45
C LEU A 50 -6.55 3.25 1.47
N HIS A 51 -6.50 4.48 0.94
CA HIS A 51 -7.66 5.35 0.89
C HIS A 51 -8.83 4.75 0.09
N GLN A 52 -8.56 4.14 -1.06
CA GLN A 52 -9.57 3.53 -1.92
C GLN A 52 -10.23 2.30 -1.27
N ARG A 53 -9.54 1.67 -0.31
CA ARG A 53 -10.03 0.58 0.53
C ARG A 53 -10.71 1.05 1.82
N GLU A 54 -10.86 2.37 2.01
CA GLU A 54 -11.35 2.99 3.24
C GLU A 54 -10.51 2.63 4.48
N GLU A 55 -9.22 2.37 4.26
CA GLU A 55 -8.28 1.97 5.29
C GLU A 55 -7.34 3.11 5.67
N ARG A 56 -6.84 3.06 6.91
CA ARG A 56 -5.81 3.97 7.41
C ARG A 56 -4.44 3.32 7.27
N ILE A 57 -3.38 4.07 7.48
CA ILE A 57 -2.05 3.48 7.62
C ILE A 57 -2.03 2.70 8.93
N ALA A 58 -1.92 1.38 8.86
CA ALA A 58 -1.84 0.50 10.02
C ALA A 58 -0.39 0.35 10.50
N SER A 59 -0.26 0.03 11.79
CA SER A 59 0.97 -0.44 12.42
C SER A 59 0.75 -1.81 13.06
N LEU A 60 1.84 -2.57 13.22
CA LEU A 60 1.76 -3.87 13.89
C LEU A 60 1.29 -3.72 15.35
N LEU A 61 1.65 -2.60 16.00
CA LEU A 61 1.28 -2.33 17.38
C LEU A 61 -0.25 -2.21 17.55
N GLU A 62 -0.92 -1.44 16.69
CA GLU A 62 -2.38 -1.27 16.71
C GLU A 62 -3.10 -2.62 16.52
N ILE A 63 -2.64 -3.44 15.57
CA ILE A 63 -3.22 -4.76 15.30
C ILE A 63 -3.06 -5.70 16.51
N LEU A 64 -1.89 -5.69 17.16
CA LEU A 64 -1.67 -6.49 18.36
C LEU A 64 -2.46 -5.99 19.57
N GLN A 65 -2.84 -4.70 19.58
CA GLN A 65 -3.66 -4.08 20.61
C GLN A 65 -5.17 -4.26 20.37
N GLY A 66 -5.57 -4.75 19.19
CA GLY A 66 -6.96 -5.04 18.85
C GLY A 66 -7.79 -3.79 18.47
N GLU A 67 -7.12 -2.73 18.02
CA GLU A 67 -7.75 -1.52 17.46
C GLU A 67 -7.96 -1.61 15.94
#